data_AF-A0A848VCP7-F1
#
_entry.id   AF-A0A848VCP7-F1
#
_cell.length_a   1.000
_cell.length_b   1.000
_cell.length_c   1.000
_cell.angle_alpha   90.00
_cell.angle_beta   90.00
_cell.angle_gamma   90.00
#
_symmetry.space_group_name_H-M   'P 1'
#
loop_
_entity.id
_entity.type
_entity.pdbx_description
1 polymer ?
#
loop_
_entity_poly.entity_id
_entity_poly.type
_entity_poly.pdbx_seq_one_letter_code
_entity_poly.pdbx_strand_id
1 'polypeptide(L)'
;AYMGLDARVVKLGSPELLGSSDAHVYDHWQALDSEEPAAASEFRAPVYLVRQEGMLKRIVFPVHGAGMWSTIYGYLALGPDLTTIVDLVFLRHGETPGVGDRIEDPAWRREWQGKKLFDENGKPRLRVVRDARNEYEVDLISGASVTCEAVGELVVAAFDDDGYGPLVQRLRREGAN
;
A
#
# COMPACT_ATOMS: atom_id res chain seq x y z
N ALA A 1 7.59 11.34 23.24
CA ALA A 1 6.90 10.03 23.32
C ALA A 1 7.73 9.00 22.57
N TYR A 2 7.86 7.76 23.09
CA TYR A 2 8.62 6.69 22.42
C TYR A 2 7.83 6.17 21.22
N MET A 3 8.42 6.26 20.03
CA MET A 3 7.93 5.61 18.83
C MET A 3 8.68 4.29 18.65
N GLY A 4 7.94 3.19 18.61
CA GLY A 4 8.46 1.89 18.23
C GLY A 4 8.19 1.62 16.76
N LEU A 5 9.21 1.18 16.04
CA LEU A 5 9.08 0.62 14.70
C LEU A 5 9.37 -0.88 14.80
N ASP A 6 8.42 -1.69 14.35
CA ASP A 6 8.49 -3.13 14.44
C ASP A 6 8.31 -3.74 13.05
N ALA A 7 9.40 -4.22 12.46
CA ALA A 7 9.40 -4.80 11.13
C ALA A 7 9.03 -6.29 11.20
N ARG A 8 8.11 -6.72 10.34
CA ARG A 8 7.66 -8.11 10.17
C ARG A 8 7.68 -8.47 8.70
N VAL A 9 7.64 -9.76 8.40
CA VAL A 9 7.46 -10.26 7.03
C VAL A 9 6.09 -10.90 6.92
N VAL A 10 5.41 -10.71 5.80
CA VAL A 10 4.18 -11.41 5.45
C VAL A 10 4.37 -12.17 4.14
N LYS A 11 3.75 -13.34 4.05
CA LYS A 11 3.55 -14.02 2.76
C LYS A 11 2.28 -13.48 2.13
N LEU A 12 2.36 -12.93 0.91
CA LEU A 12 1.18 -12.39 0.23
C LEU A 12 0.14 -13.50 -0.01
N GLY A 13 -1.13 -13.14 0.07
CA GLY A 13 -2.26 -14.08 0.06
C GLY A 13 -2.42 -14.90 1.34
N SER A 14 -1.59 -14.66 2.36
CA SER A 14 -1.66 -15.35 3.65
C SER A 14 -2.02 -14.40 4.79
N PRO A 15 -2.79 -14.85 5.80
CA PRO A 15 -3.03 -14.08 7.00
C PRO A 15 -1.85 -14.09 7.99
N GLU A 16 -0.73 -14.75 7.67
CA GLU A 16 0.37 -15.00 8.60
C GLU A 16 1.48 -13.94 8.56
N LEU A 17 1.79 -13.36 9.73
CA LEU A 17 3.04 -12.64 9.95
C LEU A 17 4.14 -13.64 10.33
N LEU A 18 5.20 -13.66 9.53
CA LEU A 18 6.43 -14.41 9.79
C LEU A 18 7.34 -13.63 10.77
N GLY A 19 8.34 -14.33 11.32
CA GLY A 19 9.24 -13.81 12.35
C GLY A 19 10.11 -12.63 11.93
N SER A 20 10.59 -11.86 12.91
CA SER A 20 11.37 -10.62 12.72
C SER A 20 12.78 -10.83 12.16
N SER A 21 13.33 -12.04 12.25
CA SER A 21 14.69 -12.36 11.77
C SER A 21 14.86 -12.17 10.27
N ASP A 22 13.77 -12.23 9.49
CA ASP A 22 13.80 -12.09 8.03
C ASP A 22 13.68 -10.64 7.56
N ALA A 23 13.07 -9.75 8.36
CA ALA A 23 12.72 -8.39 7.92
C ALA A 23 13.94 -7.47 7.73
N HIS A 24 15.05 -7.76 8.40
CA HIS A 24 16.29 -6.98 8.29
C HIS A 24 17.20 -7.42 7.13
N VAL A 25 16.94 -8.60 6.56
CA VAL A 25 17.80 -9.23 5.54
C VAL A 25 17.08 -9.36 4.19
N TYR A 26 15.75 -9.24 4.17
CA TYR A 26 14.95 -9.36 2.97
C TYR A 26 14.83 -8.02 2.23
N ASP A 27 15.53 -7.89 1.11
CA ASP A 27 15.34 -6.78 0.16
C ASP A 27 14.18 -7.11 -0.78
N HIS A 28 13.00 -6.59 -0.42
CA HIS A 28 11.78 -6.76 -1.20
C HIS A 28 11.87 -6.16 -2.61
N TRP A 29 12.56 -5.03 -2.77
CA TRP A 29 12.64 -4.34 -4.06
C TRP A 29 13.57 -5.07 -5.00
N GLN A 30 14.67 -5.63 -4.48
CA GLN A 30 15.55 -6.50 -5.25
C GLN A 30 14.84 -7.81 -5.65
N ALA A 31 14.03 -8.39 -4.76
CA ALA A 31 13.28 -9.60 -5.06
C ALA A 31 12.26 -9.41 -6.20
N LEU A 32 11.67 -8.22 -6.32
CA LEU A 32 10.77 -7.86 -7.42
C LEU A 32 11.49 -7.67 -8.76
N ASP A 33 12.69 -7.10 -8.73
CA ASP A 33 13.48 -6.81 -9.92
C ASP A 33 14.31 -8.04 -10.40
N SER A 34 14.14 -9.20 -9.76
CA SER A 34 14.83 -10.46 -10.12
C SER A 34 14.41 -10.95 -11.51
N GLU A 35 15.37 -11.45 -12.31
CA GLU A 35 15.10 -12.12 -13.59
C GLU A 35 14.34 -13.43 -13.42
N GLU A 36 14.49 -14.07 -12.26
CA GLU A 36 13.70 -15.22 -11.81
C GLU A 36 12.91 -14.79 -10.56
N PRO A 37 11.74 -14.13 -10.73
CA PRO A 37 10.92 -13.76 -9.60
C PRO A 37 10.37 -15.01 -8.93
N ALA A 38 10.22 -14.96 -7.59
CA ALA A 38 9.51 -16.02 -6.87
C ALA A 38 8.09 -16.18 -7.46
N ALA A 39 7.57 -17.41 -7.43
CA ALA A 39 6.17 -17.63 -7.75
C ALA A 39 5.31 -16.69 -6.89
N ALA A 40 4.24 -16.12 -7.46
CA ALA A 40 3.38 -15.17 -6.75
C ALA A 40 2.89 -15.74 -5.41
N SER A 41 2.63 -17.05 -5.36
CA SER A 41 2.23 -17.78 -4.15
C SER A 41 3.31 -17.91 -3.08
N GLU A 42 4.55 -17.52 -3.33
CA GLU A 42 5.67 -17.51 -2.37
C GLU A 42 6.18 -16.09 -2.09
N PHE A 43 5.53 -15.07 -2.67
CA PHE A 43 5.99 -13.71 -2.55
C PHE A 43 5.88 -13.21 -1.11
N ARG A 44 6.94 -12.56 -0.64
CA ARG A 44 7.04 -12.03 0.72
C ARG A 44 7.23 -10.52 0.67
N ALA A 45 6.72 -9.85 1.69
CA ALA A 45 6.88 -8.42 1.83
C ALA A 45 7.14 -8.02 3.28
N PRO A 46 8.05 -7.07 3.54
CA PRO A 46 8.20 -6.48 4.85
C PRO A 46 7.02 -5.54 5.10
N VAL A 47 6.44 -5.62 6.29
CA VAL A 47 5.45 -4.66 6.79
C VAL A 47 5.96 -4.03 8.07
N TYR A 48 5.65 -2.75 8.27
CA TYR A 48 6.22 -1.97 9.36
C TYR A 48 5.11 -1.51 10.30
N LEU A 49 5.08 -2.08 11.50
CA LEU A 49 4.12 -1.71 12.53
C LEU A 49 4.70 -0.53 13.32
N VAL A 50 4.01 0.61 13.26
CA VAL A 50 4.40 1.82 13.99
C VAL A 50 3.55 1.91 15.24
N ARG A 51 4.21 1.90 16.41
CA ARG A 51 3.57 1.99 17.71
C ARG A 51 4.00 3.24 18.45
N GLN A 52 3.08 3.81 19.22
CA GLN A 52 3.37 4.90 20.16
C GLN A 52 2.78 4.50 21.50
N GLU A 53 3.63 4.46 22.53
CA GLU A 53 3.22 4.06 23.89
C GLU A 53 2.54 2.66 23.90
N GLY A 54 3.09 1.73 23.11
CA GLY A 54 2.57 0.36 22.96
C GLY A 54 1.37 0.23 22.02
N MET A 55 0.63 1.32 21.77
CA MET A 55 -0.54 1.32 20.90
C MET A 55 -0.15 1.38 19.43
N LEU A 56 -0.78 0.54 18.60
CA LEU A 56 -0.65 0.64 17.15
C LEU A 56 -1.16 2.01 16.66
N LYS A 57 -0.37 2.66 15.81
CA LYS A 57 -0.73 3.93 15.17
C LYS A 57 -0.93 3.78 13.67
N ARG A 58 -0.13 2.95 13.01
CA ARG A 58 -0.26 2.63 11.59
C ARG A 58 0.54 1.39 11.23
N ILE A 59 0.18 0.77 10.13
CA ILE A 59 1.01 -0.23 9.46
C ILE A 59 1.37 0.31 8.08
N VAL A 60 2.65 0.22 7.72
CA VAL A 60 3.17 0.64 6.42
C VAL A 60 3.43 -0.59 5.56
N PHE A 61 2.93 -0.56 4.34
CA PHE A 61 2.98 -1.64 3.35
C PHE A 61 3.72 -1.16 2.10
N PRO A 62 4.76 -1.87 1.62
CA PRO A 62 5.28 -1.65 0.29
C PRO A 62 4.22 -2.06 -0.74
N VAL A 63 4.00 -1.20 -1.73
CA VAL A 63 3.07 -1.44 -2.83
C VAL A 63 3.78 -1.19 -4.14
N HIS A 64 3.44 -1.95 -5.16
CA HIS A 64 3.94 -1.74 -6.51
C HIS A 64 2.93 -2.23 -7.54
N GLY A 65 3.06 -1.74 -8.77
CA GLY A 65 2.23 -2.19 -9.89
C GLY A 65 2.59 -1.47 -11.18
N ALA A 66 1.99 -1.94 -12.27
CA ALA A 66 2.18 -1.31 -13.58
C ALA A 66 1.59 0.11 -13.58
N GLY A 67 2.39 1.09 -13.96
CA GLY A 67 1.95 2.42 -14.38
C GLY A 67 1.71 2.47 -15.90
N MET A 68 1.76 3.66 -16.50
CA MET A 68 1.63 3.79 -17.95
C MET A 68 2.88 3.32 -18.69
N TRP A 69 4.07 3.66 -18.17
CA TRP A 69 5.35 3.41 -18.84
C TRP A 69 6.29 2.51 -18.05
N SER A 70 6.05 2.37 -16.76
CA SER A 70 6.99 1.75 -15.83
C SER A 70 6.26 1.11 -14.65
N THR A 71 6.97 0.28 -13.88
CA THR A 71 6.48 -0.12 -12.56
C THR A 71 6.58 1.07 -11.60
N ILE A 72 5.48 1.35 -10.92
CA ILE A 72 5.41 2.32 -9.83
C ILE A 72 5.66 1.56 -8.52
N TYR A 73 6.55 2.08 -7.69
CA TYR A 73 6.88 1.55 -6.37
C TYR A 73 6.57 2.60 -5.31
N GLY A 74 6.02 2.18 -4.18
CA GLY A 74 5.66 3.09 -3.12
C GLY A 74 5.38 2.42 -1.79
N TYR A 75 4.93 3.23 -0.84
CA TYR A 75 4.46 2.77 0.47
C TYR A 75 3.09 3.36 0.76
N LEU A 76 2.15 2.50 1.16
CA LEU A 76 0.85 2.90 1.68
C LEU A 76 0.84 2.67 3.20
N ALA A 77 0.39 3.66 3.96
CA ALA A 77 0.17 3.53 5.39
C ALA A 77 -1.33 3.44 5.70
N LEU A 78 -1.75 2.40 6.40
CA LEU A 78 -3.10 2.31 6.97
C LEU A 78 -3.06 2.66 8.45
N GLY A 79 -4.12 3.32 8.92
CA GLY A 79 -4.33 3.65 10.33
C GLY A 79 -4.54 2.42 11.21
N PRO A 80 -4.77 2.60 12.52
CA PRO A 80 -4.94 1.48 13.45
C PRO A 80 -6.23 0.69 13.20
N ASP A 81 -7.19 1.26 12.47
CA ASP A 81 -8.42 0.59 12.04
C ASP A 81 -8.22 -0.32 10.81
N LEU A 82 -7.04 -0.26 10.20
CA LEU A 82 -6.65 -0.97 8.98
C LEU A 82 -7.64 -0.78 7.83
N THR A 83 -8.26 0.40 7.75
CA THR A 83 -9.07 0.81 6.60
C THR A 83 -8.77 2.23 6.14
N THR A 84 -8.51 3.15 7.07
CA THR A 84 -8.21 4.54 6.71
C THR A 84 -6.77 4.69 6.26
N ILE A 85 -6.58 5.30 5.10
CA ILE A 85 -5.27 5.64 4.55
C ILE A 85 -4.72 6.85 5.32
N VAL A 86 -3.53 6.67 5.87
CA VAL A 86 -2.77 7.71 6.57
C VAL A 86 -1.86 8.45 5.60
N ASP A 87 -1.24 7.73 4.68
CA ASP A 87 -0.35 8.34 3.68
C ASP A 87 -0.11 7.39 2.49
N LEU A 88 0.25 7.99 1.35
CA LEU A 88 0.78 7.31 0.17
C LEU A 88 2.01 8.06 -0.31
N VAL A 89 3.13 7.35 -0.46
CA VAL A 89 4.39 7.90 -0.95
C VAL A 89 4.95 7.04 -2.08
N PHE A 90 5.49 7.67 -3.12
CA PHE A 90 6.17 6.99 -4.20
C PHE A 90 7.67 6.95 -3.92
N LEU A 91 8.27 5.80 -4.17
CA LEU A 91 9.69 5.55 -4.02
C LEU A 91 10.41 5.66 -5.35
N ARG A 92 9.84 5.07 -6.40
CA ARG A 92 10.44 4.99 -7.74
C ARG A 92 9.34 4.82 -8.79
N HIS A 93 9.49 5.51 -9.90
CA HIS A 93 8.74 5.28 -11.13
C HIS A 93 9.51 5.85 -12.32
N GLY A 94 9.11 5.49 -13.53
CA GLY A 94 9.64 5.98 -14.81
C GLY A 94 8.60 6.67 -15.69
N GLU A 95 7.50 7.15 -15.10
CA GLU A 95 6.45 7.89 -15.81
C GLU A 95 6.97 9.20 -16.44
N THR A 96 6.25 9.72 -17.44
CA THR A 96 6.67 10.92 -18.19
C THR A 96 6.79 12.16 -17.29
N PRO A 97 7.95 12.84 -17.26
CA PRO A 97 8.13 14.09 -16.53
C PRO A 97 7.15 15.19 -16.99
N GLY A 98 6.59 15.95 -16.04
CA GLY A 98 5.56 16.96 -16.26
C GLY A 98 4.15 16.42 -16.54
N VAL A 99 3.97 15.11 -16.58
CA VAL A 99 2.68 14.47 -16.86
C VAL A 99 2.39 13.40 -15.80
N GLY A 100 3.02 12.23 -15.90
CA GLY A 100 2.76 11.10 -15.00
C GLY A 100 3.49 11.22 -13.66
N ASP A 101 4.62 11.91 -13.61
CA ASP A 101 5.35 12.25 -12.37
C ASP A 101 4.53 13.14 -11.41
N ARG A 102 3.44 13.73 -11.89
CA ARG A 102 2.53 14.54 -11.07
C ARG A 102 1.86 13.73 -9.95
N ILE A 103 1.92 12.40 -9.97
CA ILE A 103 1.56 11.57 -8.82
C ILE A 103 2.40 11.89 -7.56
N GLU A 104 3.60 12.46 -7.72
CA GLU A 104 4.44 12.90 -6.60
C GLU A 104 3.99 14.23 -5.97
N ASP A 105 3.10 14.97 -6.64
CA ASP A 105 2.61 16.27 -6.19
C ASP A 105 2.05 16.17 -4.76
N PRO A 106 2.63 16.92 -3.79
CA PRO A 106 2.15 16.90 -2.40
C PRO A 106 0.68 17.27 -2.24
N ALA A 107 0.10 18.05 -3.16
CA ALA A 107 -1.32 18.35 -3.16
C ALA A 107 -2.15 17.11 -3.46
N TRP A 108 -1.84 16.40 -4.54
CA TRP A 108 -2.55 15.19 -4.92
C TRP A 108 -2.35 14.04 -3.92
N ARG A 109 -1.12 13.83 -3.43
CA ARG A 109 -0.87 12.81 -2.39
C ARG A 109 -1.67 13.05 -1.12
N ARG A 110 -1.93 14.30 -0.76
CA ARG A 110 -2.76 14.64 0.41
C ARG A 110 -4.21 14.21 0.25
N GLU A 111 -4.74 14.14 -0.97
CA GLU A 111 -6.12 13.68 -1.24
C GLU A 111 -6.35 12.21 -0.82
N TRP A 112 -5.28 11.42 -0.68
CA TRP A 112 -5.35 10.04 -0.20
C TRP A 112 -5.57 9.96 1.32
N GLN A 113 -5.18 10.98 2.07
CA GLN A 113 -5.24 10.97 3.53
C GLN A 113 -6.69 11.03 4.00
N GLY A 114 -7.07 10.10 4.89
CA GLY A 114 -8.43 9.97 5.40
C GLY A 114 -9.38 9.17 4.51
N LYS A 115 -8.97 8.77 3.31
CA LYS A 115 -9.76 7.87 2.45
C LYS A 115 -9.82 6.47 3.04
N LYS A 116 -10.88 5.74 2.72
CA LYS A 116 -11.04 4.34 3.10
C LYS A 116 -10.66 3.43 1.95
N LEU A 117 -9.86 2.41 2.26
CA LEU A 117 -9.46 1.40 1.31
C LEU A 117 -10.53 0.31 1.17
N PHE A 118 -11.08 -0.17 2.31
CA PHE A 118 -12.01 -1.30 2.36
C PHE A 118 -13.44 -0.87 2.62
N ASP A 119 -14.38 -1.50 1.93
CA ASP A 119 -15.81 -1.39 2.21
C ASP A 119 -16.23 -2.12 3.50
N GLU A 120 -17.52 -2.11 3.78
CA GLU A 120 -18.13 -2.76 4.95
C GLU A 120 -17.95 -4.28 4.95
N ASN A 121 -17.75 -4.91 3.78
CA ASN A 121 -17.49 -6.34 3.63
C ASN A 121 -16.00 -6.68 3.73
N GLY A 122 -15.13 -5.68 3.91
CA GLY A 122 -13.68 -5.88 3.95
C GLY A 122 -13.06 -6.11 2.58
N LYS A 123 -13.72 -5.69 1.49
CA LYS A 123 -13.16 -5.74 0.13
C LYS A 123 -12.58 -4.38 -0.27
N PRO A 124 -11.38 -4.35 -0.88
CA PRO A 124 -10.79 -3.10 -1.34
C PRO A 124 -11.67 -2.50 -2.45
N ARG A 125 -12.06 -1.23 -2.28
CA ARG A 125 -13.02 -0.54 -3.16
C ARG A 125 -12.52 0.83 -3.64
N LEU A 126 -11.38 1.30 -3.12
CA LEU A 126 -10.85 2.61 -3.47
C LEU A 126 -10.65 2.73 -4.99
N ARG A 127 -11.01 3.89 -5.56
CA ARG A 127 -10.80 4.17 -6.98
C ARG A 127 -10.30 5.60 -7.17
N VAL A 128 -9.53 5.81 -8.23
CA VAL A 128 -9.15 7.13 -8.68
C VAL A 128 -10.07 7.52 -9.84
N VAL A 129 -10.77 8.64 -9.73
CA VAL A 129 -11.85 9.03 -10.64
C VAL A 129 -11.82 10.53 -10.92
N ARG A 130 -12.60 10.98 -11.90
CA ARG A 130 -12.87 12.41 -12.09
C ARG A 130 -13.96 12.87 -11.12
N ASP A 131 -13.72 13.97 -10.42
CA ASP A 131 -14.65 14.63 -9.51
C ASP A 131 -15.10 13.70 -8.36
N ALA A 132 -14.13 13.23 -7.56
CA ALA A 132 -14.33 12.33 -6.43
C ALA A 132 -15.43 12.81 -5.48
N ARG A 133 -16.34 11.92 -5.09
CA ARG A 133 -17.56 12.28 -4.33
C ARG A 133 -17.64 11.69 -2.93
N ASN A 134 -16.80 10.72 -2.61
CA ASN A 134 -16.90 9.99 -1.34
C ASN A 134 -15.53 9.58 -0.79
N GLU A 135 -15.56 8.87 0.34
CA GLU A 135 -14.38 8.44 1.07
C GLU A 135 -13.58 7.31 0.40
N TYR A 136 -14.12 6.65 -0.62
CA TYR A 136 -13.46 5.62 -1.42
C TYR A 136 -12.93 6.15 -2.76
N GLU A 137 -12.99 7.47 -2.98
CA GLU A 137 -12.64 8.09 -4.25
C GLU A 137 -11.55 9.16 -4.05
N VAL A 138 -10.54 9.12 -4.91
CA VAL A 138 -9.49 10.12 -5.03
C VAL A 138 -9.61 10.78 -6.40
N ASP A 139 -9.45 12.10 -6.46
CA ASP A 139 -9.50 12.82 -7.73
C ASP A 139 -8.33 12.46 -8.64
N LEU A 140 -8.57 12.33 -9.93
CA LEU A 140 -7.51 12.19 -10.93
C LEU A 140 -6.86 13.54 -11.24
N ILE A 141 -5.61 13.50 -11.68
CA ILE A 141 -4.91 14.68 -12.18
C ILE A 141 -5.23 14.86 -13.67
N SER A 142 -5.80 16.00 -14.04
CA SER A 142 -6.08 16.30 -15.45
C SER A 142 -4.78 16.32 -16.27
N GLY A 143 -4.76 15.53 -17.35
CA GLY A 143 -3.59 15.30 -18.20
C GLY A 143 -2.76 14.07 -17.81
N ALA A 144 -3.00 13.47 -16.65
CA ALA A 144 -2.25 12.30 -16.14
C ALA A 144 -3.18 11.16 -15.70
N SER A 145 -4.38 11.08 -16.29
CA SER A 145 -5.44 10.15 -15.86
C SER A 145 -4.99 8.69 -15.87
N VAL A 146 -4.25 8.24 -16.89
CA VAL A 146 -3.81 6.84 -17.01
C VAL A 146 -2.91 6.44 -15.84
N THR A 147 -1.89 7.25 -15.53
CA THR A 147 -1.01 7.00 -14.39
C THR A 147 -1.78 7.08 -13.06
N CYS A 148 -2.70 8.05 -12.91
CA CYS A 148 -3.52 8.18 -11.71
C CYS A 148 -4.43 6.96 -11.47
N GLU A 149 -5.11 6.48 -12.52
CA GLU A 149 -5.96 5.30 -12.49
C GLU A 149 -5.14 4.05 -12.15
N ALA A 150 -3.96 3.89 -12.76
CA ALA A 150 -3.04 2.81 -12.46
C ALA A 150 -2.59 2.78 -10.98
N VAL A 151 -2.40 3.95 -10.34
CA VAL A 151 -2.15 4.02 -8.89
C VAL A 151 -3.35 3.51 -8.08
N GLY A 152 -4.59 3.82 -8.48
CA GLY A 152 -5.77 3.27 -7.85
C GLY A 152 -5.82 1.75 -7.95
N GLU A 153 -5.59 1.23 -9.16
CA GLU A 153 -5.61 -0.21 -9.46
C GLU A 153 -4.53 -0.98 -8.69
N LEU A 154 -3.29 -0.48 -8.66
CA LEU A 154 -2.21 -1.14 -7.91
C LEU A 154 -2.46 -1.14 -6.41
N VAL A 155 -3.07 -0.08 -5.87
CA VAL A 155 -3.44 -0.04 -4.44
C VAL A 155 -4.53 -1.06 -4.15
N VAL A 156 -5.55 -1.19 -5.01
CA VAL A 156 -6.59 -2.21 -4.82
C VAL A 156 -6.00 -3.61 -4.91
N ALA A 157 -5.19 -3.89 -5.94
CA ALA A 157 -4.56 -5.20 -6.14
C ALA A 157 -3.63 -5.57 -4.97
N ALA A 158 -2.85 -4.62 -4.44
CA ALA A 158 -1.98 -4.90 -3.29
C ALA A 158 -2.76 -5.36 -2.04
N PHE A 159 -4.05 -5.07 -1.93
CA PHE A 159 -4.88 -5.35 -0.76
C PHE A 159 -6.06 -6.30 -1.07
N ASP A 160 -6.05 -6.97 -2.21
CA ASP A 160 -7.01 -8.02 -2.53
C ASP A 160 -6.67 -9.35 -1.82
N ASP A 161 -7.34 -10.43 -2.23
CA ASP A 161 -7.19 -11.75 -1.61
C ASP A 161 -5.82 -12.40 -1.89
N ASP A 162 -5.12 -11.98 -2.95
CA ASP A 162 -3.77 -12.45 -3.32
C ASP A 162 -2.66 -11.55 -2.74
N GLY A 163 -3.00 -10.35 -2.30
CA GLY A 163 -2.11 -9.39 -1.64
C GLY A 163 -2.16 -9.43 -0.11
N TYR A 164 -2.24 -8.25 0.51
CA TYR A 164 -2.31 -8.06 1.96
C TYR A 164 -3.71 -8.28 2.56
N GLY A 165 -4.74 -8.49 1.75
CA GLY A 165 -6.13 -8.59 2.20
C GLY A 165 -6.34 -9.60 3.34
N PRO A 166 -5.84 -10.86 3.22
CA PRO A 166 -5.96 -11.85 4.28
C PRO A 166 -5.30 -11.43 5.61
N LEU A 167 -4.11 -10.82 5.54
CA LEU A 167 -3.42 -10.27 6.71
C LEU A 167 -4.25 -9.17 7.37
N VAL A 168 -4.69 -8.19 6.59
CA VAL A 168 -5.48 -7.06 7.10
C VAL A 168 -6.77 -7.56 7.77
N GLN A 169 -7.49 -8.48 7.13
CA GLN A 169 -8.73 -9.04 7.69
C GLN A 169 -8.49 -9.83 8.98
N ARG A 170 -7.38 -10.54 9.09
CA ARG A 170 -7.00 -11.20 10.36
C ARG A 170 -6.74 -10.17 11.45
N LEU A 171 -5.87 -9.19 11.20
CA LEU A 171 -5.49 -8.19 12.21
C LEU A 171 -6.68 -7.33 12.67
N ARG A 172 -7.64 -7.05 11.77
CA ARG A 172 -8.91 -6.38 12.14
C ARG A 172 -9.77 -7.21 13.09
N ARG A 173 -9.81 -8.54 12.93
CA ARG A 173 -10.57 -9.45 13.81
C ARG A 173 -9.91 -9.64 15.17
N GLU A 174 -8.58 -9.70 15.20
CA GLU A 174 -7.80 -9.87 16.43
C GLU A 174 -7.75 -8.57 17.26
N GLY A 175 -8.15 -7.43 16.67
CA GLY A 175 -8.09 -6.11 17.29
C GLY A 175 -6.64 -5.73 17.51
N ALA A 176 -6.00 -5.22 16.45
CA ALA A 176 -4.55 -5.02 16.26
C ALA A 176 -3.74 -4.45 17.46
N ASN A 177 -3.63 -5.26 18.52
CA ASN A 177 -2.92 -4.99 19.77
C ASN A 177 -1.68 -5.86 19.85
#